data_AF-A0A522IGK5-F1
#
_entry.id   AF-A0A522IGK5-F1
#
_cell.length_a   1.000
_cell.length_b   1.000
_cell.length_c   1.000
_cell.angle_alpha   90.00
_cell.angle_beta   90.00
_cell.angle_gamma   90.00
#
_symmetry.space_group_name_H-M   'P 1'
#
loop_
_entity.id
_entity.type
_entity.pdbx_description
1 polymer ?
#
loop_
_entity_poly.entity_id
_entity_poly.type
_entity_poly.pdbx_seq_one_letter_code
_entity_poly.pdbx_strand_id
1 'polypeptide(L)'
;DLPHAREVLQEWTGMDTVDMPASEIVRHTLIRAVVASHRHVFGVFFWFLVPFGPAGAVLYRIAEYLAREWSRPTGERSEPFSKVAQQLFFVIDWVPARLTSLGFAIVGNFEDAIYAWRNHANQWPDTNEGVLLAAGSGALGARLSGPLAEPSSLDELATPGEGGPYTVGDDCTPRTLQSAVGLVWRAVILWMILLLMLTIAMWF
;
A
#
# COMPACT_ATOMS: atom_id res chain seq x y z
N ASP A 1 9.54 8.27 21.14
CA ASP A 1 8.87 9.49 21.62
C ASP A 1 7.66 9.84 20.78
N LEU A 2 6.48 9.91 21.41
CA LEU A 2 5.21 10.11 20.72
C LEU A 2 4.99 11.54 20.17
N PRO A 3 5.38 12.62 20.89
CA PRO A 3 5.33 13.98 20.33
C PRO A 3 6.20 14.13 19.08
N HIS A 4 7.42 13.58 19.12
CA HIS A 4 8.33 13.62 17.98
C HIS A 4 7.80 12.80 16.79
N ALA A 5 7.19 11.64 17.04
CA ALA A 5 6.57 10.84 15.98
C ALA A 5 5.42 11.58 15.27
N ARG A 6 4.65 12.40 16.00
CA ARG A 6 3.60 13.26 15.42
C ARG A 6 4.21 14.33 14.52
N GLU A 7 5.23 15.02 15.00
CA GLU A 7 5.95 16.06 14.24
C GLU A 7 6.51 15.51 12.91
N VAL A 8 7.22 14.37 12.97
CA VAL A 8 7.78 13.71 11.78
C VAL A 8 6.67 13.25 10.82
N LEU A 9 5.57 12.69 11.36
CA LEU A 9 4.45 12.28 10.51
C LEU A 9 3.79 13.49 9.84
N GLN A 10 3.60 14.59 10.57
CA GLN A 10 3.05 15.84 10.04
C GLN A 10 3.93 16.41 8.93
N GLU A 11 5.25 16.46 9.13
CA GLU A 11 6.19 16.91 8.10
C GLU A 11 6.09 16.05 6.84
N TRP A 12 6.00 14.72 7.00
CA TRP A 12 5.98 13.80 5.87
C TRP A 12 4.63 13.71 5.14
N THR A 13 3.52 13.85 5.87
CA THR A 13 2.18 13.66 5.31
C THR A 13 1.42 14.95 5.06
N GLY A 14 1.77 16.04 5.74
CA GLY A 14 1.04 17.30 5.73
C GLY A 14 -0.32 17.24 6.44
N MET A 15 -0.62 16.15 7.15
CA MET A 15 -1.87 15.97 7.90
C MET A 15 -1.76 16.62 9.29
N ASP A 16 -2.88 17.08 9.82
CA ASP A 16 -2.95 17.47 11.23
C ASP A 16 -2.81 16.22 12.11
N THR A 17 -1.80 16.22 12.98
CA THR A 17 -1.49 15.10 13.89
C THR A 17 -1.67 15.49 15.36
N VAL A 18 -2.19 16.69 15.62
CA VAL A 18 -2.48 17.16 16.97
C VAL A 18 -3.51 16.22 17.59
N ASP A 19 -3.19 15.71 18.79
CA ASP A 19 -3.97 14.72 19.54
C ASP A 19 -4.20 13.34 18.87
N MET A 20 -3.52 13.04 17.77
CA MET A 20 -3.63 11.73 17.11
C MET A 20 -3.12 10.60 18.03
N PRO A 21 -3.89 9.51 18.24
CA PRO A 21 -3.47 8.37 19.07
C PRO A 21 -2.33 7.59 18.41
N ALA A 22 -1.55 6.87 19.22
CA ALA A 22 -0.37 6.13 18.75
C ALA A 22 -0.70 5.12 17.64
N SER A 23 -1.81 4.39 17.77
CA SER A 23 -2.25 3.40 16.78
C SER A 23 -2.56 4.01 15.42
N GLU A 24 -3.06 5.24 15.41
CA GLU A 24 -3.40 5.96 14.19
C GLU A 24 -2.15 6.49 13.49
N ILE A 25 -1.18 7.02 14.24
CA ILE A 25 0.15 7.40 13.72
C ILE A 25 0.80 6.19 13.04
N VAL A 26 0.81 5.05 13.72
CA VAL A 26 1.37 3.80 13.19
C VAL A 26 0.62 3.36 11.93
N ARG A 27 -0.73 3.38 11.94
CA ARG A 27 -1.52 2.98 10.77
C ARG A 27 -1.24 3.87 9.57
N HIS A 28 -1.25 5.19 9.72
CA HIS A 28 -0.97 6.12 8.62
C HIS A 28 0.44 5.95 8.07
N THR A 29 1.41 5.70 8.96
CA THR A 29 2.78 5.39 8.57
C THR A 29 2.84 4.09 7.75
N LEU A 30 2.15 3.04 8.17
CA LEU A 30 2.07 1.76 7.45
C LEU A 30 1.42 1.90 6.07
N ILE A 31 0.26 2.55 5.99
CA ILE A 31 -0.44 2.80 4.73
C ILE A 31 0.50 3.50 3.74
N ARG A 32 1.13 4.59 4.19
CA ARG A 32 2.09 5.36 3.37
C ARG A 32 3.30 4.52 2.98
N ALA A 33 3.86 3.73 3.90
CA ALA A 33 5.03 2.89 3.64
C ALA A 33 4.74 1.80 2.60
N VAL A 34 3.58 1.15 2.69
CA VAL A 34 3.14 0.12 1.73
C VAL A 34 2.96 0.72 0.34
N VAL A 35 2.24 1.84 0.23
CA VAL A 35 2.03 2.55 -1.05
C VAL A 35 3.35 3.07 -1.63
N ALA A 36 4.23 3.63 -0.78
CA ALA A 36 5.53 4.12 -1.21
C ALA A 36 6.41 2.98 -1.74
N SER A 37 6.46 1.84 -1.04
CA SER A 37 7.21 0.66 -1.48
C SER A 37 6.74 0.17 -2.84
N HIS A 38 5.43 0.12 -3.06
CA HIS A 38 4.87 -0.21 -4.36
C HIS A 38 5.30 0.78 -5.45
N ARG A 39 4.99 2.07 -5.28
CA ARG A 39 5.25 3.08 -6.32
C ARG A 39 6.73 3.32 -6.58
N HIS A 40 7.58 3.22 -5.57
CA HIS A 40 8.98 3.60 -5.70
C HIS A 40 9.90 2.44 -6.08
N VAL A 41 9.49 1.21 -5.74
CA VAL A 41 10.32 0.02 -5.87
C VAL A 41 9.66 -0.95 -6.84
N PHE A 42 8.50 -1.50 -6.50
CA PHE A 42 7.90 -2.62 -7.25
C PHE A 42 7.32 -2.20 -8.61
N GLY A 43 6.65 -1.05 -8.71
CA GLY A 43 6.15 -0.52 -9.99
C GLY A 43 7.27 -0.20 -10.96
N VAL A 44 8.35 0.41 -10.46
CA VAL A 44 9.56 0.70 -11.25
C VAL A 44 10.24 -0.59 -11.70
N PHE A 45 10.38 -1.58 -10.80
CA PHE A 45 10.96 -2.88 -11.13
C PHE A 45 10.17 -3.63 -12.19
N PHE A 46 8.84 -3.63 -12.10
CA PHE A 46 7.99 -4.26 -13.10
C PHE A 46 8.23 -3.65 -14.49
N TRP A 47 8.17 -2.33 -14.60
CA TRP A 47 8.37 -1.63 -15.88
C TRP A 47 9.81 -1.69 -16.40
N PHE A 48 10.78 -1.93 -15.53
CA PHE A 48 12.15 -2.24 -15.92
C PHE A 48 12.28 -3.66 -16.51
N LEU A 49 11.52 -4.62 -15.99
CA LEU A 49 11.54 -6.03 -16.45
C LEU A 49 10.83 -6.21 -17.80
N VAL A 50 9.80 -5.41 -18.06
CA VAL A 50 9.13 -5.34 -19.37
C VAL A 50 10.19 -4.99 -20.44
N PRO A 51 10.13 -5.52 -21.67
CA PRO A 51 11.15 -5.33 -22.72
C PRO A 51 11.42 -3.87 -23.15
N PHE A 52 10.76 -2.89 -22.54
CA PHE A 52 11.14 -1.48 -22.60
C PHE A 52 12.40 -1.14 -21.78
N GLY A 53 12.77 -1.98 -20.80
CA GLY A 53 13.98 -1.82 -20.00
C GLY A 53 13.99 -0.51 -19.20
N PRO A 54 15.13 0.21 -19.13
CA PRO A 54 15.26 1.47 -18.39
C PRO A 54 14.25 2.55 -18.81
N ALA A 55 13.84 2.56 -20.09
CA ALA A 55 12.87 3.53 -20.59
C ALA A 55 11.49 3.36 -19.94
N GLY A 56 11.07 2.12 -19.67
CA GLY A 56 9.81 1.83 -18.98
C GLY A 56 9.83 2.35 -17.53
N ALA A 57 10.94 2.17 -16.82
CA ALA A 57 11.11 2.67 -15.46
C ALA A 57 10.99 4.21 -15.39
N VAL A 58 11.61 4.91 -16.34
CA VAL A 58 11.52 6.37 -16.44
C VAL A 58 10.10 6.81 -16.78
N LEU A 59 9.44 6.14 -17.74
CA LEU A 59 8.05 6.44 -18.11
C LEU A 59 7.10 6.30 -16.92
N TYR A 60 7.22 5.21 -16.15
CA TYR A 60 6.42 4.99 -14.95
C TYR A 60 6.61 6.12 -13.92
N ARG A 61 7.86 6.55 -13.69
CA ARG A 61 8.15 7.65 -12.75
C ARG A 61 7.61 9.00 -13.22
N ILE A 62 7.70 9.29 -14.50
CA ILE A 62 7.14 10.52 -15.06
C ILE A 62 5.60 10.49 -14.94
N ALA A 63 4.96 9.36 -15.25
CA ALA A 63 3.52 9.21 -15.12
C ALA A 63 3.05 9.35 -13.66
N GLU A 64 3.75 8.73 -12.71
CA GLU A 64 3.49 8.86 -11.28
C GLU A 64 3.61 10.32 -10.81
N TYR A 65 4.71 10.98 -11.17
CA TYR A 65 4.96 12.37 -10.80
C TYR A 65 3.88 13.30 -11.38
N LEU A 66 3.52 13.11 -12.65
CA LEU A 66 2.50 13.91 -13.32
C LEU A 66 1.13 13.74 -12.66
N ALA A 67 0.73 12.50 -12.37
CA ALA A 67 -0.55 12.22 -11.71
C ALA A 67 -0.62 12.82 -10.30
N ARG A 68 0.48 12.75 -9.53
CA ARG A 68 0.57 13.34 -8.19
C ARG A 68 0.59 14.86 -8.21
N GLU A 69 1.31 15.45 -9.15
CA GLU A 69 1.44 16.90 -9.18
C GLU A 69 0.12 17.52 -9.65
N TRP A 70 -0.53 16.96 -10.68
CA TRP A 70 -1.81 17.48 -11.16
C TRP A 70 -3.01 17.20 -10.26
N SER A 71 -2.92 16.22 -9.35
CA SER A 71 -3.96 15.98 -8.35
C SER A 71 -4.01 17.03 -7.24
N ARG A 72 -2.94 17.82 -7.05
CA ARG A 72 -2.92 18.91 -6.07
C ARG A 72 -3.81 20.06 -6.57
N PRO A 73 -4.85 20.45 -5.81
CA PRO A 73 -5.73 21.55 -6.18
C PRO A 73 -4.95 22.87 -6.10
N THR A 74 -4.42 23.31 -7.23
CA THR A 74 -3.85 24.64 -7.40
C THR A 74 -4.83 25.40 -8.29
N GLY A 75 -5.23 26.61 -7.89
CA GLY A 75 -6.39 27.33 -8.41
C GLY A 75 -6.45 27.61 -9.92
N GLU A 76 -5.41 27.25 -10.69
CA GLU A 76 -5.32 27.45 -12.14
C GLU A 76 -5.36 26.14 -12.95
N ARG A 77 -5.48 24.97 -12.33
CA ARG A 77 -5.42 23.68 -13.02
C ARG A 77 -6.79 23.22 -13.53
N SER A 78 -6.84 22.75 -14.77
CA SER A 78 -8.04 22.19 -15.37
C SER A 78 -8.36 20.82 -14.77
N GLU A 79 -9.48 20.74 -14.05
CA GLU A 79 -10.08 19.48 -13.55
C GLU A 79 -10.06 18.31 -14.54
N PRO A 80 -10.46 18.47 -15.82
CA PRO A 80 -10.48 17.35 -16.76
C PRO A 80 -9.07 16.77 -17.03
N PHE A 81 -8.03 17.60 -17.06
CA PHE A 81 -6.67 17.11 -17.29
C PHE A 81 -6.15 16.30 -16.10
N SER A 82 -6.45 16.75 -14.86
CA SER A 82 -6.12 15.97 -13.66
C SER A 82 -6.77 14.59 -13.68
N LYS A 83 -8.05 14.50 -14.07
CA LYS A 83 -8.76 13.21 -14.16
C LYS A 83 -8.14 12.28 -15.19
N VAL A 84 -7.77 12.79 -16.37
CA VAL A 84 -7.10 11.99 -17.42
C VAL A 84 -5.72 11.51 -16.96
N ALA A 85 -4.92 12.38 -16.32
CA ALA A 85 -3.61 12.01 -15.80
C ALA A 85 -3.69 10.90 -14.73
N GLN A 86 -4.65 11.01 -13.81
CA GLN A 86 -4.91 9.99 -12.79
C GLN A 86 -5.40 8.67 -13.41
N GLN A 87 -6.31 8.72 -14.38
CA GLN A 87 -6.80 7.52 -15.08
C GLN A 87 -5.68 6.82 -15.86
N LEU A 88 -4.84 7.57 -16.56
CA LEU A 88 -3.71 7.00 -17.29
C LEU A 88 -2.73 6.31 -16.35
N PHE A 89 -2.39 6.95 -15.23
CA PHE A 89 -1.54 6.34 -14.21
C PHE A 89 -2.20 5.10 -13.61
N PHE A 90 -3.51 5.14 -13.31
CA PHE A 90 -4.25 3.99 -12.81
C PHE A 90 -4.16 2.77 -13.75
N VAL A 91 -4.25 2.99 -15.07
CA VAL A 91 -4.12 1.91 -16.07
C VAL A 91 -2.69 1.35 -16.09
N ILE A 92 -1.69 2.23 -16.06
CA ILE A 92 -0.27 1.84 -16.04
C ILE A 92 0.07 1.06 -14.77
N ASP A 93 -0.53 1.43 -13.64
CA ASP A 93 -0.27 0.88 -12.32
C ASP A 93 -1.09 -0.38 -12.00
N TRP A 94 -2.11 -0.69 -12.82
CA TRP A 94 -3.02 -1.80 -12.56
C TRP A 94 -2.31 -3.16 -12.47
N VAL A 95 -1.43 -3.48 -13.44
CA VAL A 95 -0.66 -4.73 -13.43
C VAL A 95 0.34 -4.78 -12.27
N PRO A 96 1.24 -3.79 -12.08
CA PRO A 96 2.22 -3.86 -11.01
C PRO A 96 1.58 -3.85 -9.62
N ALA A 97 0.44 -3.18 -9.42
CA ALA A 97 -0.27 -3.19 -8.13
C ALA A 97 -0.73 -4.60 -7.75
N ARG A 98 -1.30 -5.35 -8.70
CA ARG A 98 -1.72 -6.75 -8.49
C ARG A 98 -0.53 -7.65 -8.19
N LEU A 99 0.54 -7.51 -8.97
CA LEU A 99 1.73 -8.33 -8.82
C LEU A 99 2.43 -8.06 -7.47
N THR A 100 2.44 -6.80 -7.03
CA THR A 100 2.96 -6.42 -5.71
C THR A 100 2.09 -7.02 -4.59
N SER A 101 0.77 -6.95 -4.74
CA SER A 101 -0.19 -7.53 -3.78
C SER A 101 0.01 -9.04 -3.63
N LEU A 102 0.20 -9.75 -4.74
CA LEU A 102 0.55 -11.18 -4.74
C LEU A 102 1.92 -11.42 -4.10
N GLY A 103 2.91 -10.57 -4.37
CA GLY A 103 4.23 -10.65 -3.73
C GLY A 103 4.14 -10.55 -2.21
N PHE A 104 3.31 -9.65 -1.68
CA PHE A 104 3.06 -9.57 -0.24
C PHE A 104 2.33 -10.79 0.30
N ALA A 105 1.34 -11.32 -0.43
CA ALA A 105 0.66 -12.55 -0.05
C ALA A 105 1.63 -13.74 0.03
N ILE A 106 2.54 -13.89 -0.94
CA ILE A 106 3.52 -14.99 -0.98
C ILE A 106 4.51 -14.92 0.18
N VAL A 107 4.91 -13.70 0.57
CA VAL A 107 5.99 -13.47 1.54
C VAL A 107 5.50 -13.32 2.98
N GLY A 108 4.23 -12.95 3.15
CA GLY A 108 3.54 -12.82 4.44
C GLY A 108 2.58 -13.98 4.68
N ASN A 109 1.41 -13.68 5.26
CA ASN A 109 0.32 -14.63 5.36
C ASN A 109 -0.53 -14.62 4.07
N PHE A 110 -0.36 -15.64 3.24
CA PHE A 110 -1.06 -15.77 1.96
C PHE A 110 -2.58 -15.82 2.13
N GLU A 111 -3.07 -16.57 3.11
CA GLU A 111 -4.50 -16.79 3.31
C GLU A 111 -5.20 -15.49 3.71
N ASP A 112 -4.67 -14.82 4.74
CA ASP A 112 -5.21 -13.55 5.21
C ASP A 112 -5.11 -12.45 4.15
N ALA A 113 -4.01 -12.41 3.39
CA ALA A 113 -3.81 -11.43 2.32
C ALA A 113 -4.83 -11.58 1.18
N ILE A 114 -5.10 -12.80 0.73
CA ILE A 114 -6.07 -13.06 -0.34
C ILE A 114 -7.50 -12.85 0.17
N TYR A 115 -7.80 -13.28 1.40
CA TYR A 115 -9.08 -12.99 2.04
C TYR A 115 -9.33 -11.49 2.12
N ALA A 116 -8.35 -10.74 2.61
CA ALA A 116 -8.44 -9.29 2.74
C ALA A 116 -8.60 -8.60 1.40
N TRP A 117 -7.82 -8.96 0.39
CA TRP A 117 -8.02 -8.45 -0.96
C TRP A 117 -9.47 -8.65 -1.39
N ARG A 118 -10.00 -9.87 -1.32
CA ARG A 118 -11.34 -10.16 -1.83
C ARG A 118 -12.44 -9.38 -1.09
N ASN A 119 -12.30 -9.20 0.22
CA ASN A 119 -13.36 -8.64 1.06
C ASN A 119 -13.20 -7.14 1.35
N HIS A 120 -11.98 -6.60 1.28
CA HIS A 120 -11.64 -5.26 1.77
C HIS A 120 -11.08 -4.30 0.71
N ALA A 121 -10.78 -4.77 -0.51
CA ALA A 121 -10.20 -3.93 -1.58
C ALA A 121 -11.11 -2.76 -2.00
N ASN A 122 -12.44 -2.93 -1.98
CA ASN A 122 -13.40 -1.93 -2.44
C ASN A 122 -13.67 -0.80 -1.42
N GLN A 123 -13.02 -0.83 -0.25
CA GLN A 123 -13.18 0.22 0.76
C GLN A 123 -12.38 1.49 0.45
N TRP A 124 -11.44 1.41 -0.50
CA TRP A 124 -10.57 2.53 -0.85
C TRP A 124 -11.06 3.23 -2.12
N PRO A 125 -10.90 4.56 -2.22
CA PRO A 125 -11.30 5.32 -3.41
C PRO A 125 -10.58 4.88 -4.69
N ASP A 126 -9.30 4.50 -4.56
CA ASP A 126 -8.49 3.95 -5.64
C ASP A 126 -8.43 2.42 -5.51
N THR A 127 -8.96 1.72 -6.50
CA THR A 127 -8.98 0.25 -6.55
C THR A 127 -7.58 -0.37 -6.53
N ASN A 128 -6.57 0.27 -7.13
CA ASN A 128 -5.21 -0.27 -7.16
C ASN A 128 -4.57 -0.17 -5.77
N GLU A 129 -4.68 0.99 -5.14
CA GLU A 129 -4.24 1.17 -3.75
C GLU A 129 -5.02 0.27 -2.79
N GLY A 130 -6.33 0.12 -2.99
CA GLY A 130 -7.18 -0.68 -2.11
C GLY A 130 -6.80 -2.15 -2.08
N VAL A 131 -6.40 -2.70 -3.21
CA VAL A 131 -5.95 -4.09 -3.31
C VAL A 131 -4.60 -4.27 -2.65
N LEU A 132 -3.68 -3.34 -2.92
CA LEU A 132 -2.36 -3.32 -2.32
C LEU A 132 -2.44 -3.23 -0.79
N LEU A 133 -3.27 -2.32 -0.30
CA LEU A 133 -3.45 -2.07 1.12
C LEU A 133 -4.22 -3.20 1.80
N ALA A 134 -5.21 -3.79 1.14
CA ALA A 134 -5.92 -4.96 1.66
C ALA A 134 -5.02 -6.20 1.74
N ALA A 135 -4.27 -6.50 0.67
CA ALA A 135 -3.30 -7.59 0.69
C ALA A 135 -2.18 -7.32 1.73
N GLY A 136 -1.73 -6.07 1.84
CA GLY A 136 -0.77 -5.64 2.85
C GLY A 136 -1.29 -5.79 4.28
N SER A 137 -2.55 -5.44 4.56
CA SER A 137 -3.16 -5.61 5.88
C SER A 137 -3.23 -7.09 6.28
N GLY A 138 -3.60 -7.98 5.36
CA GLY A 138 -3.62 -9.41 5.62
C GLY A 138 -2.22 -10.01 5.77
N ALA A 139 -1.28 -9.62 4.91
CA ALA A 139 0.10 -10.09 4.99
C ALA A 139 0.81 -9.66 6.29
N LEU A 140 0.45 -8.49 6.84
CA LEU A 140 0.98 -7.95 8.09
C LEU A 140 0.17 -8.34 9.33
N GLY A 141 -1.05 -8.86 9.15
CA GLY A 141 -2.00 -9.05 10.23
C GLY A 141 -2.34 -7.74 10.96
N ALA A 142 -2.40 -6.61 10.24
CA ALA A 142 -2.63 -5.29 10.82
C ALA A 142 -3.79 -4.57 10.13
N ARG A 143 -4.66 -3.94 10.91
CA ARG A 143 -5.84 -3.24 10.38
C ARG A 143 -5.48 -1.90 9.74
N LEU A 144 -5.36 -1.89 8.41
CA LEU A 144 -5.05 -0.67 7.62
C LEU A 144 -6.30 0.07 7.11
N SER A 145 -7.47 -0.58 7.09
CA SER A 145 -8.72 -0.04 6.55
C SER A 145 -9.84 -0.03 7.60
N GLY A 146 -10.78 0.91 7.45
CA GLY A 146 -11.96 1.08 8.30
C GLY A 146 -11.80 2.10 9.44
N PRO A 147 -12.90 2.55 10.05
CA PRO A 147 -12.87 3.52 11.14
C PRO A 147 -12.26 2.92 12.42
N LEU A 148 -11.40 3.71 13.07
CA LEU A 148 -10.80 3.46 14.41
C LEU A 148 -11.79 3.53 15.56
N ALA A 149 -13.07 3.82 15.29
CA ALA A 149 -14.04 4.09 16.33
C ALA A 149 -13.98 2.97 17.39
N GLU A 150 -13.96 3.38 18.66
CA GLU A 150 -14.09 2.48 19.81
C GLU A 150 -15.10 1.41 19.48
N PRO A 151 -14.82 0.12 19.77
CA PRO A 151 -15.74 -0.96 19.45
C PRO A 151 -17.09 -0.53 19.97
N SER A 152 -18.02 -0.26 19.06
CA SER A 152 -19.38 0.08 19.46
C SER A 152 -19.86 -1.07 20.33
N SER A 153 -20.66 -0.82 21.36
CA SER A 153 -21.14 -1.86 22.29
C SER A 153 -21.85 -3.05 21.64
N LEU A 154 -22.10 -2.99 20.31
CA LEU A 154 -22.58 -4.09 19.48
C LEU A 154 -21.48 -5.08 19.06
N ASP A 155 -20.22 -4.63 18.97
CA ASP A 155 -19.04 -5.43 18.63
C ASP A 155 -18.53 -6.22 19.86
N GLU A 156 -18.68 -5.68 21.08
CA GLU A 156 -18.40 -6.40 22.34
C GLU A 156 -19.41 -7.53 22.63
N LEU A 157 -20.60 -7.48 22.02
CA LEU A 157 -21.60 -8.55 22.09
C LEU A 157 -21.32 -9.68 21.10
N ALA A 158 -20.32 -9.54 20.22
CA ALA A 158 -19.88 -10.63 19.36
C ALA A 158 -19.07 -11.63 20.21
N THR A 159 -19.67 -12.79 20.45
CA THR A 159 -19.07 -13.91 21.16
C THR A 159 -17.71 -14.27 20.56
N PRO A 160 -16.64 -14.45 21.37
CA PRO A 160 -15.33 -14.85 20.86
C PRO A 160 -15.41 -16.29 20.33
N GLY A 161 -15.75 -16.44 19.04
CA GLY A 161 -15.92 -17.74 18.40
C GLY A 161 -16.95 -17.79 17.26
N GLU A 162 -17.83 -16.80 17.14
CA GLU A 162 -18.79 -16.71 16.02
C GLU A 162 -18.46 -15.50 15.15
N GLY A 163 -18.17 -15.76 13.87
CA GLY A 163 -17.68 -14.79 12.89
C GLY A 163 -18.57 -13.55 12.75
N GLY A 164 -18.30 -12.53 13.55
CA GLY A 164 -18.50 -11.13 13.19
C GLY A 164 -17.71 -10.79 11.92
N PRO A 165 -17.91 -9.61 11.32
CA PRO A 165 -17.23 -9.24 10.07
C PRO A 165 -15.73 -9.42 10.28
N TYR A 166 -15.15 -10.47 9.68
CA TYR A 166 -13.76 -10.86 9.88
C TYR A 166 -12.87 -9.63 9.74
N THR A 167 -12.44 -9.07 10.87
CA THR A 167 -11.54 -7.94 10.91
C THR A 167 -10.16 -8.49 10.61
N VAL A 168 -9.63 -8.19 9.43
CA VAL A 168 -8.29 -8.65 9.09
C VAL A 168 -7.28 -7.82 9.87
N GLY A 169 -6.68 -8.47 10.87
CA GLY A 169 -5.54 -7.98 11.61
C GLY A 169 -5.87 -7.23 12.91
N ASP A 170 -4.89 -7.21 13.80
CA ASP A 170 -4.95 -6.51 15.07
C ASP A 170 -4.73 -5.00 14.92
N ASP A 171 -4.93 -4.27 16.00
CA ASP A 171 -4.60 -2.86 16.08
C ASP A 171 -3.13 -2.59 15.74
N CYS A 172 -2.90 -1.45 15.10
CA CYS A 172 -1.59 -1.03 14.67
C CYS A 172 -0.71 -0.66 15.87
N THR A 173 0.31 -1.48 16.16
CA THR A 173 1.28 -1.24 17.23
C THR A 173 2.67 -0.94 16.66
N PRO A 174 3.59 -0.33 17.42
CA PRO A 174 4.97 -0.11 16.92
C PRO A 174 5.68 -1.38 16.44
N ARG A 175 5.27 -2.56 16.91
CA ARG A 175 5.77 -3.85 16.42
C ARG A 175 5.34 -4.14 14.98
N THR A 176 4.13 -3.74 14.56
CA THR A 176 3.68 -3.95 13.18
C THR A 176 4.49 -3.13 12.17
N LEU A 177 5.06 -1.98 12.55
CA LEU A 177 6.03 -1.25 11.72
C LEU A 177 7.29 -2.09 11.44
N GLN A 178 7.83 -2.76 12.47
CA GLN A 178 9.00 -3.63 12.28
C GLN A 178 8.67 -4.82 11.38
N SER A 179 7.52 -5.45 11.59
CA SER A 179 7.03 -6.53 10.71
C SER A 179 6.86 -6.04 9.27
N ALA A 180 6.37 -4.81 9.07
CA ALA A 180 6.21 -4.21 7.75
C ALA A 180 7.53 -4.00 7.01
N VAL A 181 8.55 -3.50 7.70
CA VAL A 181 9.90 -3.40 7.13
C VAL A 181 10.42 -4.77 6.72
N GLY A 182 10.24 -5.79 7.58
CA GLY A 182 10.60 -7.17 7.28
C GLY A 182 9.88 -7.74 6.05
N LEU A 183 8.57 -7.50 5.94
CA LEU A 183 7.76 -7.91 4.79
C LEU A 183 8.26 -7.25 3.50
N VAL A 184 8.49 -5.93 3.52
CA VAL A 184 8.99 -5.19 2.36
C VAL A 184 10.36 -5.72 1.93
N TRP A 185 11.26 -5.97 2.87
CA TRP A 185 12.60 -6.48 2.55
C TRP A 185 12.55 -7.88 1.91
N ARG A 186 11.76 -8.79 2.46
CA ARG A 186 11.57 -10.12 1.89
C ARG A 186 10.91 -10.06 0.50
N ALA A 187 9.96 -9.14 0.30
CA ALA A 187 9.39 -8.90 -1.02
C ALA A 187 10.45 -8.39 -2.00
N VAL A 188 11.29 -7.42 -1.61
CA VAL A 188 12.41 -6.95 -2.44
C VAL A 188 13.35 -8.10 -2.83
N ILE A 189 13.67 -9.00 -1.89
CA ILE A 189 14.49 -10.19 -2.18
C ILE A 189 13.80 -11.09 -3.19
N LEU A 190 12.51 -11.39 -3.02
CA LEU A 190 11.74 -12.19 -3.98
C LEU A 190 11.85 -11.60 -5.39
N TRP A 191 11.66 -10.29 -5.51
CA TRP A 191 11.76 -9.59 -6.80
C TRP A 191 13.18 -9.59 -7.37
N MET A 192 14.21 -9.48 -6.53
CA MET A 192 15.61 -9.61 -6.95
C MET A 192 15.94 -11.01 -7.46
N ILE A 193 15.43 -12.06 -6.80
CA ILE A 193 15.58 -13.44 -7.26
C ILE A 193 14.86 -13.64 -8.60
N LEU A 194 13.64 -13.11 -8.75
CA LEU A 194 12.89 -13.17 -10.00
C LEU A 194 13.66 -12.50 -11.14
N LEU A 195 14.23 -11.32 -10.90
CA LEU A 195 15.05 -10.59 -11.87
C LEU A 195 16.30 -11.39 -12.24
N LEU A 196 16.99 -11.96 -11.24
CA LEU A 196 18.16 -12.79 -11.47
C LEU A 196 17.80 -13.99 -12.36
N MET A 197 16.71 -14.70 -12.06
CA MET A 197 16.23 -15.83 -12.85
C MET A 197 15.89 -15.43 -14.30
N LEU A 198 15.19 -14.30 -14.50
CA LEU A 198 14.85 -13.84 -15.84
C LEU A 198 16.09 -13.41 -16.63
N THR A 199 17.04 -12.76 -15.97
CA THR A 199 18.30 -12.34 -16.59
C THR A 199 19.09 -13.56 -17.07
N ILE A 200 19.18 -14.60 -16.24
CA ILE A 200 19.82 -15.86 -16.60
C ILE A 200 19.06 -16.52 -17.77
N ALA A 201 17.74 -16.59 -17.71
CA ALA A 201 16.91 -17.21 -18.75
C ALA A 201 16.98 -16.48 -20.11
N MET A 202 17.24 -15.17 -20.12
CA MET A 202 17.43 -14.40 -21.36
C MET A 202 18.82 -14.59 -21.98
N TRP A 203 19.79 -15.04 -21.18
CA TRP A 203 21.17 -15.30 -21.63
C TRP A 203 21.41 -16.73 -22.11
N PHE A 204 20.52 -17.67 -21.75
CA PHE A 204 20.53 -19.06 -22.23
C PHE A 204 19.61 -19.25 -23.43
#